data_AF-A0A8J4VFN8-F1
#
_entry.id   AF-A0A8J4VFN8-F1
#
_cell.length_a   1.000
_cell.length_b   1.000
_cell.length_c   1.000
_cell.angle_alpha   90.00
_cell.angle_beta   90.00
_cell.angle_gamma   90.00
#
_symmetry.space_group_name_H-M   'P 1'
#
loop_
_entity.id
_entity.type
_entity.pdbx_description
1 polymer ?
#
loop_
_entity_poly.entity_id
_entity_poly.type
_entity_poly.pdbx_seq_one_letter_code
_entity_poly.pdbx_strand_id
1 'polypeptide(L)'
;MSDIDSHLWSMRRSKAHFFRLMTVFSGLFAVGKWFGDICLWRNPITTVLVHVLFLMLVCFPELILPTAFLYMFLIGVWNFRYRPRYPPHMNTKLSQAEAVLSDELDEEFDSFPTSRSPDVVRMRYDRLRSVAGRIQTVVGDVATQGERLQNLLSWRDPRATAIFITFCLVAALVLYVTPFQAVAALAGFYVMRHPRFRHKSPSVPINFFRRLPARTDSML
;
A
#
# COMPACT_ATOMS: atom_id res chain seq x y z
N MET A 1 -8.62 15.89 34.67
CA MET A 1 -8.11 16.73 33.56
C MET A 1 -7.91 15.91 32.27
N SER A 2 -8.78 14.93 32.04
CA SER A 2 -8.76 13.97 30.90
C SER A 2 -9.97 14.12 29.98
N ASP A 3 -10.88 15.06 30.27
CA ASP A 3 -12.15 15.24 29.56
C ASP A 3 -12.09 16.22 28.37
N ILE A 4 -10.94 16.83 28.10
CA ILE A 4 -10.80 17.79 26.99
C ILE A 4 -10.56 17.07 25.65
N ASP A 5 -10.07 15.82 25.68
CA ASP A 5 -9.77 15.05 24.46
C ASP A 5 -10.88 14.08 24.05
N SER A 6 -11.88 13.84 24.91
CA SER A 6 -13.02 12.95 24.58
C SER A 6 -13.89 13.52 23.45
N HIS A 7 -13.95 14.84 23.31
CA HIS A 7 -14.61 15.54 22.19
C HIS A 7 -13.80 15.54 20.88
N LEU A 8 -12.55 15.04 20.87
CA LEU A 8 -11.71 15.04 19.66
C LEU A 8 -11.92 13.82 18.75
N TRP A 9 -12.52 12.76 19.29
CA TRP A 9 -12.76 11.52 18.55
C TRP A 9 -14.17 11.52 17.95
N SER A 10 -14.24 11.49 16.62
CA SER A 10 -15.50 11.34 15.86
C SER A 10 -15.30 10.32 14.75
N MET A 11 -16.28 9.43 14.60
CA MET A 11 -16.33 8.44 13.51
C MET A 11 -16.23 9.11 12.14
N ARG A 12 -16.84 10.29 11.97
CA ARG A 12 -16.80 11.08 10.73
C ARG A 12 -15.39 11.60 10.46
N ARG A 13 -14.71 12.14 11.47
CA ARG A 13 -13.32 12.63 11.33
C ARG A 13 -12.38 11.49 10.95
N SER A 14 -12.52 10.31 11.58
CA SER A 14 -11.77 9.10 11.23
C SER A 14 -12.01 8.64 9.79
N LYS A 15 -13.28 8.59 9.34
CA LYS A 15 -13.62 8.26 7.94
C LYS A 15 -13.06 9.29 6.95
N ALA A 16 -13.13 10.58 7.26
CA ALA A 16 -12.56 11.63 6.41
C ALA A 16 -11.03 11.47 6.26
N HIS A 17 -10.31 11.17 7.35
CA HIS A 17 -8.90 10.84 7.29
C HIS A 17 -8.64 9.58 6.44
N PHE A 18 -9.45 8.53 6.58
CA PHE A 18 -9.35 7.31 5.79
C PHE A 18 -9.61 7.54 4.29
N PHE A 19 -10.62 8.33 3.91
CA PHE A 19 -10.91 8.66 2.50
C PHE A 19 -9.83 9.54 1.88
N ARG A 20 -9.27 10.50 2.64
CA ARG A 20 -8.11 11.28 2.18
C ARG A 20 -6.92 10.38 1.91
N LEU A 21 -6.66 9.44 2.82
CA LEU A 21 -5.61 8.44 2.66
C LEU A 21 -5.88 7.54 1.45
N MET A 22 -7.10 7.03 1.29
CA MET A 22 -7.52 6.24 0.13
C MET A 22 -7.40 7.01 -1.19
N THR A 23 -7.60 8.33 -1.20
CA THR A 23 -7.41 9.17 -2.40
C THR A 23 -5.94 9.29 -2.79
N VAL A 24 -5.02 9.30 -1.83
CA VAL A 24 -3.58 9.22 -2.11
C VAL A 24 -3.21 7.82 -2.62
N PHE A 25 -3.76 6.78 -1.99
CA PHE A 25 -3.51 5.40 -2.38
C PHE A 25 -4.18 5.01 -3.70
N SER A 26 -5.28 5.64 -4.11
CA SER A 26 -5.98 5.31 -5.36
C SER A 26 -5.09 5.55 -6.58
N GLY A 27 -4.27 6.61 -6.56
CA GLY A 27 -3.23 6.84 -7.56
C GLY A 27 -2.21 5.71 -7.59
N LEU A 28 -1.73 5.27 -6.41
CA LEU A 28 -0.79 4.16 -6.29
C LEU A 28 -1.39 2.83 -6.78
N PHE A 29 -2.65 2.54 -6.44
CA PHE A 29 -3.39 1.37 -6.92
C PHE A 29 -3.60 1.41 -8.43
N ALA A 30 -3.90 2.58 -9.00
CA ALA A 30 -4.03 2.76 -10.44
C ALA A 30 -2.70 2.49 -11.16
N VAL A 31 -1.58 3.00 -10.64
CA VAL A 31 -0.23 2.71 -11.15
C VAL A 31 0.09 1.21 -11.03
N GLY A 32 -0.22 0.59 -9.90
CA GLY A 32 -0.02 -0.84 -9.69
C GLY A 32 -0.83 -1.70 -10.67
N LYS A 33 -2.10 -1.33 -10.92
CA LYS A 33 -2.95 -1.98 -11.93
C LYS A 33 -2.40 -1.80 -13.33
N TRP A 34 -2.01 -0.57 -13.70
CA TRP A 34 -1.40 -0.26 -15.00
C TRP A 34 -0.09 -1.05 -15.22
N PHE A 35 0.76 -1.14 -14.19
CA PHE A 35 1.96 -1.98 -14.23
C PHE A 35 1.61 -3.47 -14.38
N GLY A 36 0.55 -3.93 -13.71
CA GLY A 36 -0.01 -5.26 -13.91
C GLY A 36 -0.46 -5.51 -15.35
N ASP A 37 -1.18 -4.57 -15.96
CA ASP A 37 -1.59 -4.62 -17.37
C ASP A 37 -0.39 -4.67 -18.33
N ILE A 38 0.70 -3.97 -18.01
CA ILE A 38 1.98 -4.06 -18.74
C ILE A 38 2.60 -5.45 -18.58
N CYS A 39 2.66 -5.99 -17.37
CA CYS A 39 3.19 -7.34 -17.15
C CYS A 39 2.34 -8.43 -17.82
N LEU A 40 1.04 -8.17 -18.02
CA LEU A 40 0.13 -9.05 -18.75
C LEU A 40 0.19 -8.85 -20.27
N TRP A 41 1.04 -7.94 -20.76
CA TRP A 41 1.21 -7.65 -22.19
C TRP A 41 -0.12 -7.30 -22.89
N ARG A 42 -1.03 -6.63 -22.18
CA ARG A 42 -2.37 -6.29 -22.69
C ARG A 42 -2.30 -5.42 -23.95
N ASN A 43 -1.36 -4.49 -23.98
CA ASN A 43 -1.05 -3.64 -25.12
C ASN A 43 0.45 -3.77 -25.46
N PRO A 44 0.83 -4.61 -26.45
CA PRO A 44 2.24 -4.94 -26.69
C PRO A 44 3.09 -3.73 -27.09
N ILE A 45 2.50 -2.73 -27.74
CA ILE A 45 3.20 -1.50 -28.13
C ILE A 45 3.61 -0.71 -26.88
N THR A 46 2.68 -0.52 -25.93
CA THR A 46 2.98 0.21 -24.70
C THR A 46 3.95 -0.55 -23.81
N THR A 47 3.89 -1.89 -23.80
CA THR A 47 4.86 -2.68 -23.04
C THR A 47 6.25 -2.58 -23.63
N VAL A 48 6.40 -2.70 -24.95
CA VAL A 48 7.71 -2.52 -25.62
C VAL A 48 8.26 -1.12 -25.36
N LEU A 49 7.43 -0.08 -25.44
CA LEU A 49 7.85 1.29 -25.12
C LEU A 49 8.36 1.41 -23.66
N VAL A 50 7.66 0.80 -22.71
CA VAL A 50 8.08 0.77 -21.30
C VAL A 50 9.40 0.00 -21.12
N HIS A 51 9.60 -1.11 -21.83
CA HIS A 51 10.88 -1.84 -21.78
C HIS A 51 12.04 -1.01 -22.36
N VAL A 52 11.82 -0.30 -23.46
CA VAL A 52 12.81 0.60 -24.07
C VAL A 52 13.14 1.76 -23.12
N LEU A 53 12.13 2.41 -22.55
CA LEU A 53 12.31 3.48 -21.57
C LEU A 53 13.05 2.98 -20.32
N PHE A 54 12.69 1.80 -19.82
CA PHE A 54 13.34 1.16 -18.69
C PHE A 54 14.82 0.87 -18.98
N LEU A 55 15.13 0.27 -20.13
CA LEU A 55 16.50 0.03 -20.56
C LEU A 55 17.30 1.33 -20.66
N MET A 56 16.72 2.37 -21.26
CA MET A 56 17.35 3.68 -21.37
C MET A 56 17.72 4.25 -19.99
N LEU A 57 16.80 4.19 -19.03
CA LEU A 57 17.03 4.66 -17.65
C LEU A 57 18.07 3.82 -16.91
N VAL A 58 18.12 2.51 -17.14
CA VAL A 58 19.11 1.62 -16.54
C VAL A 58 20.51 1.87 -17.13
N CYS A 59 20.62 2.07 -18.44
CA CYS A 59 21.87 2.39 -19.12
C CYS A 59 22.38 3.80 -18.75
N PHE A 60 21.49 4.76 -18.50
CA PHE A 60 21.83 6.15 -18.16
C PHE A 60 21.17 6.55 -16.82
N PRO A 61 21.73 6.15 -15.67
CA PRO A 61 21.15 6.44 -14.36
C PRO A 61 21.10 7.95 -14.05
N GLU A 62 21.98 8.75 -14.65
CA GLU A 62 21.95 10.21 -14.55
C GLU A 62 20.66 10.82 -15.12
N LEU A 63 19.97 10.12 -16.03
CA LEU A 63 18.71 10.55 -16.61
C LEU A 63 17.49 10.32 -15.70
N ILE A 64 17.63 9.53 -14.62
CA ILE A 64 16.51 9.22 -13.72
C ILE A 64 15.95 10.49 -13.09
N LEU A 65 16.83 11.34 -12.56
CA LEU A 65 16.43 12.55 -11.85
C LEU A 65 15.82 13.60 -12.81
N PRO A 66 16.43 13.91 -13.97
CA PRO A 66 15.80 14.77 -14.99
C PRO A 66 14.44 14.27 -15.48
N THR A 67 14.32 12.97 -15.78
CA THR A 67 13.05 12.41 -16.26
C THR A 67 11.97 12.45 -15.18
N ALA A 68 12.32 12.18 -13.91
CA ALA A 68 11.39 12.32 -12.80
C ALA A 68 10.86 13.75 -12.64
N PHE A 69 11.74 14.75 -12.70
CA PHE A 69 11.33 16.16 -12.65
C PHE A 69 10.46 16.55 -13.85
N LEU A 70 10.81 16.08 -15.05
CA LEU A 70 10.02 16.31 -16.26
C LEU A 70 8.62 15.70 -16.14
N TYR A 71 8.50 14.47 -15.65
CA TYR A 71 7.20 13.84 -15.38
C TYR A 71 6.39 14.62 -14.35
N MET A 72 6.99 15.03 -13.22
CA MET A 72 6.30 15.86 -12.23
C MET A 72 5.84 17.20 -12.83
N PHE A 73 6.66 17.83 -13.66
CA PHE A 73 6.30 19.05 -14.36
C PHE A 73 5.13 18.85 -15.33
N LEU A 74 5.19 17.81 -16.19
CA LEU A 74 4.10 17.50 -17.11
C LEU A 74 2.80 17.16 -16.38
N ILE A 75 2.86 16.37 -15.31
CA ILE A 75 1.71 16.07 -14.46
C ILE A 75 1.17 17.36 -13.83
N GLY A 76 2.05 18.25 -13.35
CA GLY A 76 1.68 19.55 -12.80
C GLY A 76 0.96 20.44 -13.82
N VAL A 77 1.50 20.56 -15.04
CA VAL A 77 0.90 21.33 -16.14
C VAL A 77 -0.42 20.70 -16.60
N TRP A 78 -0.48 19.38 -16.70
CA TRP A 78 -1.70 18.66 -17.03
C TRP A 78 -2.78 18.91 -15.96
N ASN A 79 -2.43 18.77 -14.67
CA ASN A 79 -3.33 19.05 -13.57
C ASN A 79 -3.75 20.53 -13.51
N PHE A 80 -2.88 21.46 -13.93
CA PHE A 80 -3.22 22.87 -14.06
C PHE A 80 -4.34 23.09 -15.08
N ARG A 81 -4.35 22.34 -16.19
CA ARG A 81 -5.42 22.43 -17.19
C ARG A 81 -6.78 21.96 -16.64
N TYR A 82 -6.79 20.93 -15.80
CA TYR A 82 -8.00 20.39 -15.16
C TYR A 82 -8.27 21.00 -13.78
N ARG A 83 -7.63 22.13 -13.46
CA ARG A 83 -7.78 22.79 -12.16
C ARG A 83 -9.26 23.14 -11.92
N PRO A 84 -9.83 22.77 -10.75
CA PRO A 84 -11.15 23.23 -10.34
C PRO A 84 -11.20 24.76 -10.36
N ARG A 85 -12.10 25.34 -11.16
CA ARG A 85 -12.28 26.80 -11.28
C ARG A 85 -13.15 27.42 -10.18
N TYR A 86 -13.72 26.59 -9.30
CA TYR A 86 -14.55 27.04 -8.20
C TYR A 86 -13.69 27.49 -7.01
N PRO A 87 -14.13 28.49 -6.22
CA PRO A 87 -13.43 28.92 -5.02
C PRO A 87 -13.24 27.74 -4.05
N PRO A 88 -12.26 27.79 -3.12
CA PRO A 88 -12.00 26.76 -2.13
C PRO A 88 -13.12 26.75 -1.08
N HIS A 89 -14.33 26.42 -1.50
CA HIS A 89 -15.44 26.15 -0.59
C HIS A 89 -15.22 24.75 -0.02
N MET A 90 -15.53 24.61 1.27
CA MET A 90 -15.43 23.37 2.02
C MET A 90 -15.95 22.21 1.16
N ASN A 91 -15.06 21.33 0.68
CA ASN A 91 -15.45 20.19 -0.13
C ASN A 91 -16.30 19.26 0.75
N THR A 92 -17.63 19.34 0.61
CA THR A 92 -18.60 18.53 1.34
C THR A 92 -18.35 17.04 1.13
N LYS A 93 -17.89 16.64 -0.07
CA LYS A 93 -17.47 15.26 -0.39
C LYS A 93 -16.18 14.82 0.31
N LEU A 94 -15.23 15.73 0.52
CA LEU A 94 -13.98 15.45 1.25
C LEU A 94 -14.21 15.41 2.78
N SER A 95 -15.21 16.16 3.26
CA SER A 95 -15.67 16.21 4.65
C SER A 95 -16.75 15.16 4.97
N GLN A 96 -17.17 14.38 3.96
CA GLN A 96 -18.28 13.41 4.04
C GLN A 96 -19.62 14.03 4.53
N ALA A 97 -19.80 15.33 4.35
CA ALA A 97 -20.98 16.08 4.78
C ALA A 97 -22.25 15.72 3.98
N GLU A 98 -22.12 15.04 2.83
CA GLU A 98 -23.22 14.65 1.95
C GLU A 98 -23.75 13.23 2.23
N ALA A 99 -22.99 12.42 2.98
CA ALA A 99 -23.37 11.07 3.41
C ALA A 99 -23.47 10.99 4.94
N VAL A 100 -23.97 12.06 5.55
CA VAL A 100 -24.19 12.14 7.00
C VAL A 100 -25.40 11.27 7.32
N LEU A 101 -25.15 10.10 7.88
CA LEU A 101 -26.18 9.40 8.64
C LEU A 101 -26.52 10.30 9.84
N SER A 102 -27.79 10.63 10.07
CA SER A 102 -28.21 11.57 11.13
C SER A 102 -27.64 11.23 12.51
N ASP A 103 -27.35 9.96 12.75
CA ASP A 103 -26.69 9.40 13.93
C ASP A 103 -25.21 9.82 14.11
N GLU A 104 -24.46 10.09 13.04
CA GLU A 104 -23.04 10.52 13.11
C GLU A 104 -22.89 12.01 13.42
N LEU A 105 -23.87 12.83 13.01
CA LEU A 105 -23.92 14.23 13.39
C LEU A 105 -24.34 14.36 14.86
N ASP A 106 -25.28 13.52 15.28
CA ASP A 106 -25.76 13.44 16.66
C ASP A 106 -24.68 12.98 17.65
N GLU A 107 -23.68 12.21 17.20
CA GLU A 107 -22.50 11.84 17.99
C GLU A 107 -21.54 13.02 18.22
N GLU A 108 -21.46 13.99 17.29
CA GLU A 108 -20.60 15.17 17.44
C GLU A 108 -21.20 16.26 18.32
N PHE A 109 -22.53 16.30 18.44
CA PHE A 109 -23.26 17.28 19.24
C PHE A 109 -23.70 16.76 20.62
N ASP A 110 -23.44 15.49 20.95
CA ASP A 110 -23.75 14.94 22.27
C ASP A 110 -22.71 15.42 23.30
N SER A 111 -23.19 15.97 24.41
CA SER A 111 -22.36 16.38 25.54
C SER A 111 -21.90 15.16 26.34
N PHE A 112 -20.76 15.25 27.01
CA PHE A 112 -20.35 14.24 28.00
C PHE A 112 -20.81 14.66 29.40
N PRO A 113 -21.60 13.84 30.14
CA PRO A 113 -22.11 12.50 29.82
C PRO A 113 -23.31 12.50 28.85
N THR A 114 -23.46 11.40 28.09
CA THR A 114 -24.42 11.26 26.98
C THR A 114 -25.86 11.55 27.40
N SER A 115 -26.55 12.34 26.59
CA SER A 115 -27.98 12.64 26.73
C SER A 115 -28.89 11.61 26.04
N ARG A 116 -28.29 10.62 25.35
CA ARG A 116 -28.97 9.68 24.45
C ARG A 116 -29.37 8.38 25.12
N SER A 117 -30.37 7.71 24.55
CA SER A 117 -30.88 6.44 25.06
C SER A 117 -29.81 5.33 24.97
N PRO A 118 -29.83 4.35 25.90
CA PRO A 118 -28.81 3.30 25.96
C PRO A 118 -28.73 2.44 24.68
N ASP A 119 -29.84 2.31 23.94
CA ASP A 119 -29.88 1.55 22.68
C ASP A 119 -29.06 2.22 21.56
N VAL A 120 -29.04 3.55 21.50
CA VAL A 120 -28.24 4.32 20.53
C VAL A 120 -26.75 4.18 20.85
N VAL A 121 -26.39 4.25 22.14
CA VAL A 121 -25.01 4.04 22.60
C VAL A 121 -24.53 2.63 22.24
N ARG A 122 -25.38 1.61 22.42
CA ARG A 122 -25.06 0.22 22.06
C ARG A 122 -24.83 0.04 20.55
N MET A 123 -25.66 0.65 19.71
CA MET A 123 -25.49 0.63 18.26
C MET A 123 -24.15 1.27 17.82
N ARG A 124 -23.79 2.42 18.41
CA ARG A 124 -22.51 3.11 18.12
C ARG A 124 -21.31 2.26 18.54
N TYR A 125 -21.39 1.62 19.71
CA TYR A 125 -20.37 0.70 20.20
C TYR A 125 -20.18 -0.51 19.26
N ASP A 126 -21.27 -1.16 18.83
CA ASP A 126 -21.21 -2.32 17.93
C ASP A 126 -20.63 -1.94 16.55
N ARG A 127 -20.95 -0.75 16.05
CA ARG A 127 -20.34 -0.20 14.82
C ARG A 127 -18.83 -0.02 15.02
N LEU A 128 -18.39 0.59 16.11
CA LEU A 128 -16.96 0.76 16.42
C LEU A 128 -16.25 -0.59 16.54
N ARG A 129 -16.87 -1.57 17.21
CA ARG A 129 -16.34 -2.92 17.36
C ARG A 129 -16.16 -3.62 16.02
N SER A 130 -17.08 -3.41 15.07
CA SER A 130 -16.96 -3.98 13.72
C SER A 130 -15.77 -3.40 12.94
N VAL A 131 -15.51 -2.10 13.08
CA VAL A 131 -14.37 -1.41 12.43
C VAL A 131 -13.06 -1.81 13.10
N ALA A 132 -13.02 -1.84 14.43
CA ALA A 132 -11.89 -2.31 15.21
C ALA A 132 -11.52 -3.75 14.85
N GLY A 133 -12.50 -4.64 14.66
CA GLY A 133 -12.27 -6.02 14.21
C GLY A 133 -11.58 -6.09 12.85
N ARG A 134 -12.00 -5.28 11.87
CA ARG A 134 -11.34 -5.21 10.55
C ARG A 134 -9.91 -4.67 10.67
N ILE A 135 -9.70 -3.63 11.46
CA ILE A 135 -8.36 -3.08 11.69
C ILE A 135 -7.48 -4.14 12.36
N GLN A 136 -8.00 -4.85 13.36
CA GLN A 136 -7.30 -5.93 14.05
C GLN A 136 -6.90 -7.05 13.08
N THR A 137 -7.76 -7.44 12.13
CA THR A 137 -7.38 -8.44 11.11
C THR A 137 -6.23 -7.94 10.23
N VAL A 138 -6.27 -6.68 9.77
CA VAL A 138 -5.21 -6.13 8.91
C VAL A 138 -3.90 -5.97 9.68
N VAL A 139 -3.95 -5.48 10.91
CA VAL A 139 -2.78 -5.36 11.78
C VAL A 139 -2.20 -6.74 12.11
N GLY A 140 -3.05 -7.75 12.35
CA GLY A 140 -2.64 -9.13 12.56
C GLY A 140 -1.94 -9.75 11.34
N ASP A 141 -2.44 -9.47 10.14
CA ASP A 141 -1.80 -9.91 8.88
C ASP A 141 -0.43 -9.25 8.69
N VAL A 142 -0.32 -7.94 8.97
CA VAL A 142 0.94 -7.19 8.89
C VAL A 142 1.94 -7.69 9.93
N ALA A 143 1.50 -7.91 11.17
CA ALA A 143 2.32 -8.47 12.24
C ALA A 143 2.82 -9.87 11.86
N THR A 144 1.95 -10.73 11.34
CA THR A 144 2.29 -12.07 10.85
C THR A 144 3.36 -12.02 9.74
N GLN A 145 3.24 -11.09 8.78
CA GLN A 145 4.26 -10.91 7.75
C GLN A 145 5.58 -10.40 8.32
N GLY A 146 5.53 -9.47 9.27
CA GLY A 146 6.70 -8.95 9.98
C GLY A 146 7.42 -10.03 10.78
N GLU A 147 6.67 -10.87 11.49
CA GLU A 147 7.22 -12.01 12.24
C GLU A 147 7.87 -13.03 11.32
N ARG A 148 7.27 -13.34 10.16
CA ARG A 148 7.90 -14.22 9.17
C ARG A 148 9.22 -13.66 8.65
N LEU A 149 9.29 -12.34 8.42
CA LEU A 149 10.53 -11.68 8.02
C LEU A 149 11.58 -11.69 9.14
N GLN A 150 11.16 -11.43 10.38
CA GLN A 150 12.04 -11.52 11.54
C GLN A 150 12.53 -12.95 11.75
N ASN A 151 11.68 -13.95 11.50
CA ASN A 151 12.01 -15.36 11.58
C ASN A 151 13.05 -15.79 10.54
N LEU A 152 13.14 -15.13 9.37
CA LEU A 152 14.21 -15.38 8.40
C LEU A 152 15.59 -14.95 8.90
N LEU A 153 15.66 -13.90 9.71
CA LEU A 153 16.91 -13.37 10.28
C LEU A 153 17.24 -13.97 11.64
N SER A 154 16.22 -14.37 12.40
CA SER A 154 16.41 -15.13 13.63
C SER A 154 16.74 -16.58 13.28
N TRP A 155 17.69 -17.20 13.97
CA TRP A 155 18.07 -18.60 13.75
C TRP A 155 17.03 -19.62 14.27
N ARG A 156 15.75 -19.25 14.30
CA ARG A 156 14.65 -20.09 14.82
C ARG A 156 14.41 -21.30 13.93
N ASP A 157 14.46 -21.11 12.61
CA ASP A 157 14.46 -22.19 11.61
C ASP A 157 15.83 -22.26 10.92
N PRO A 158 16.79 -23.05 11.43
CA PRO A 158 18.18 -23.02 10.96
C PRO A 158 18.31 -23.33 9.47
N ARG A 159 17.41 -24.12 8.90
CA ARG A 159 17.36 -24.41 7.46
C ARG A 159 16.92 -23.19 6.64
N ALA A 160 15.92 -22.45 7.12
CA ALA A 160 15.38 -21.29 6.40
C ALA A 160 16.33 -20.10 6.46
N THR A 161 16.86 -19.81 7.64
CA THR A 161 17.86 -18.77 7.87
C THR A 161 19.13 -19.06 7.07
N ALA A 162 19.60 -20.32 7.01
CA ALA A 162 20.76 -20.69 6.19
C ALA A 162 20.52 -20.48 4.69
N ILE A 163 19.37 -20.89 4.15
CA ILE A 163 19.02 -20.64 2.73
C ILE A 163 18.96 -19.12 2.44
N PHE A 164 18.38 -18.35 3.36
CA PHE A 164 18.27 -16.89 3.20
C PHE A 164 19.64 -16.19 3.27
N ILE A 165 20.47 -16.50 4.26
CA ILE A 165 21.81 -15.91 4.41
C ILE A 165 22.72 -16.30 3.25
N THR A 166 22.70 -17.57 2.81
CA THR A 166 23.46 -18.00 1.62
C THR A 166 22.97 -17.30 0.35
N PHE A 167 21.65 -17.14 0.17
CA PHE A 167 21.09 -16.34 -0.90
C PHE A 167 21.57 -14.87 -0.84
N CYS A 168 21.57 -14.25 0.34
CA CYS A 168 22.07 -12.89 0.54
C CYS A 168 23.57 -12.77 0.20
N LEU A 169 24.39 -13.75 0.60
CA LEU A 169 25.82 -13.79 0.29
C LEU A 169 26.06 -13.89 -1.23
N VAL A 170 25.34 -14.79 -1.91
CA VAL A 170 25.41 -14.93 -3.37
C VAL A 170 24.94 -13.65 -4.06
N ALA A 171 23.82 -13.06 -3.61
CA ALA A 171 23.32 -11.81 -4.16
C ALA A 171 24.32 -10.65 -3.98
N ALA A 172 24.97 -10.55 -2.81
CA ALA A 172 26.01 -9.56 -2.56
C ALA A 172 27.22 -9.75 -3.48
N LEU A 173 27.68 -11.00 -3.67
CA LEU A 173 28.79 -11.31 -4.59
C LEU A 173 28.43 -10.96 -6.04
N VAL A 174 27.22 -11.32 -6.49
CA VAL A 174 26.72 -10.99 -7.83
C VAL A 174 26.68 -9.47 -8.02
N LEU A 175 26.11 -8.72 -7.07
CA LEU A 175 26.03 -7.25 -7.12
C LEU A 175 27.40 -6.57 -7.04
N TYR A 176 28.40 -7.22 -6.42
CA TYR A 176 29.78 -6.73 -6.37
C TYR A 176 30.51 -6.94 -7.70
N VAL A 177 30.36 -8.12 -8.32
CA VAL A 177 31.07 -8.50 -9.55
C VAL A 177 30.40 -7.92 -10.81
N THR A 178 29.07 -7.82 -10.82
CA THR A 178 28.30 -7.36 -11.98
C THR A 178 27.89 -5.90 -11.80
N PRO A 179 27.95 -5.06 -12.86
CA PRO A 179 27.49 -3.69 -12.75
C PRO A 179 25.99 -3.69 -12.41
N PHE A 180 25.59 -2.83 -11.47
CA PHE A 180 24.19 -2.71 -11.01
C PHE A 180 23.20 -2.58 -12.18
N GLN A 181 23.62 -1.94 -13.28
CA GLN A 181 22.84 -1.79 -14.49
C GLN A 181 22.45 -3.13 -15.13
N ALA A 182 23.38 -4.08 -15.21
CA ALA A 182 23.10 -5.40 -15.80
C ALA A 182 22.10 -6.18 -14.93
N VAL A 183 22.26 -6.11 -13.60
CA VAL A 183 21.35 -6.77 -12.65
C VAL A 183 19.96 -6.14 -12.71
N ALA A 184 19.88 -4.81 -12.71
CA ALA A 184 18.62 -4.08 -12.82
C ALA A 184 17.90 -4.38 -14.14
N ALA A 185 18.62 -4.39 -15.26
CA ALA A 185 18.08 -4.74 -16.57
C ALA A 185 17.51 -6.16 -16.56
N LEU A 186 18.30 -7.15 -16.14
CA LEU A 186 17.89 -8.55 -16.11
C LEU A 186 16.68 -8.77 -15.19
N ALA A 187 16.70 -8.18 -13.99
CA ALA A 187 15.59 -8.25 -13.04
C ALA A 187 14.31 -7.61 -13.61
N GLY A 188 14.42 -6.43 -14.23
CA GLY A 188 13.30 -5.74 -14.85
C GLY A 188 12.69 -6.55 -16.00
N PHE A 189 13.50 -7.10 -16.90
CA PHE A 189 13.03 -7.99 -17.97
C PHE A 189 12.40 -9.28 -17.44
N TYR A 190 12.94 -9.84 -16.37
CA TYR A 190 12.37 -11.02 -15.74
C TYR A 190 11.00 -10.73 -15.12
N VAL A 191 10.84 -9.58 -14.46
CA VAL A 191 9.56 -9.17 -13.87
C VAL A 191 8.52 -8.85 -14.97
N MET A 192 8.92 -8.12 -16.01
CA MET A 192 8.03 -7.73 -17.13
C MET A 192 7.93 -8.78 -18.25
N ARG A 193 8.49 -9.98 -18.03
CA ARG A 193 8.51 -11.12 -18.96
C ARG A 193 7.13 -11.41 -19.54
N HIS A 194 7.11 -11.75 -20.84
CA HIS A 194 5.92 -12.13 -21.57
C HIS A 194 5.12 -13.25 -20.84
N PRO A 195 3.80 -13.11 -20.68
CA PRO A 195 2.96 -14.02 -19.88
C PRO A 195 3.00 -15.48 -20.36
N ARG A 196 3.26 -15.73 -21.65
CA ARG A 196 3.48 -17.10 -22.19
C ARG A 196 4.58 -17.88 -21.46
N PHE A 197 5.60 -17.20 -20.95
CA PHE A 197 6.65 -17.88 -20.20
C PHE A 197 6.29 -18.00 -18.72
N ARG A 198 5.31 -17.26 -18.18
CA ARG A 198 4.98 -17.25 -16.76
C ARG A 198 4.10 -18.47 -16.41
N HIS A 199 4.69 -19.53 -15.84
CA HIS A 199 3.91 -20.63 -15.27
C HIS A 199 3.06 -20.13 -14.09
N LYS A 200 1.84 -20.69 -13.95
CA LYS A 200 0.82 -20.34 -12.94
C LYS A 200 1.22 -20.63 -11.48
N SER A 201 2.39 -21.22 -11.22
CA SER A 201 2.85 -21.52 -9.87
C SER A 201 3.43 -20.27 -9.19
N PRO A 202 3.10 -20.00 -7.91
CA PRO A 202 3.79 -18.96 -7.15
C PRO A 202 5.29 -19.23 -7.17
N SER A 203 6.10 -18.17 -7.31
CA SER A 203 7.55 -18.33 -7.37
C SER A 203 8.06 -19.07 -6.13
N VAL A 204 9.08 -19.92 -6.31
CA VAL A 204 9.71 -20.71 -5.24
C VAL A 204 9.97 -19.91 -3.95
N PRO A 205 10.50 -18.67 -3.98
CA PRO A 205 10.68 -17.87 -2.76
C PRO A 205 9.37 -17.43 -2.10
N ILE A 206 8.31 -17.16 -2.86
CA ILE A 206 6.99 -16.80 -2.31
C ILE A 206 6.32 -18.01 -1.66
N ASN A 207 6.46 -19.19 -2.26
CA ASN A 207 5.95 -20.44 -1.70
C ASN A 207 6.71 -20.82 -0.42
N PHE A 208 8.02 -20.61 -0.40
CA PHE A 208 8.85 -20.77 0.79
C PHE A 208 8.44 -19.80 1.91
N PHE A 209 8.28 -18.50 1.60
CA PHE A 209 7.88 -17.49 2.58
C PHE A 209 6.50 -17.74 3.19
N ARG A 210 5.54 -18.23 2.39
CA ARG A 210 4.19 -18.61 2.88
C ARG A 210 4.20 -19.83 3.80
N ARG A 211 5.22 -20.69 3.72
CA ARG A 211 5.36 -21.90 4.53
C ARG A 211 6.11 -21.66 5.84
N LEU A 212 6.64 -20.46 6.07
CA LEU A 212 7.30 -20.12 7.34
C LEU A 212 6.25 -20.00 8.45
N PRO A 213 6.49 -20.64 9.61
CA PRO A 213 5.59 -20.56 10.76
C PRO A 213 5.50 -19.12 11.27
N ALA A 214 4.28 -18.69 11.62
CA ALA A 214 3.99 -17.39 12.22
C ALA A 214 3.68 -17.57 13.71
N ARG A 215 3.91 -16.56 14.58
CA ARG A 215 3.60 -16.72 16.01
C ARG A 215 2.11 -16.68 16.31
N THR A 216 1.29 -16.28 15.33
CA THR A 216 -0.16 -16.46 15.39
C THR A 216 -0.57 -17.92 15.57
N ASP A 217 0.23 -18.89 15.09
CA ASP A 217 0.00 -20.32 15.33
C ASP A 217 0.26 -20.75 16.79
N SER A 218 0.80 -19.85 17.63
CA SER A 218 1.09 -20.08 19.06
C SER A 218 0.25 -19.21 20.00
N MET A 219 -0.70 -18.44 19.46
CA MET A 219 -1.69 -17.72 20.26
C MET A 219 -2.90 -18.62 20.53
N LEU A 220 -3.37 -18.64 21.79
CA LEU A 220 -4.56 -19.36 22.27
C LEU A 220 -5.85 -18.63 21.90
#